data_AF-A0A9C9NBY0-F1
#
_entry.id   AF-A0A9C9NBY0-F1
#
_cell.length_a   1.000
_cell.length_b   1.000
_cell.length_c   1.000
_cell.angle_alpha   90.00
_cell.angle_beta   90.00
_cell.angle_gamma   90.00
#
_symmetry.space_group_name_H-M   'P 1'
#
loop_
_entity.id
_entity.type
_entity.pdbx_description
1 polymer ?
#
loop_
_entity_poly.entity_id
_entity_poly.type
_entity_poly.pdbx_seq_one_letter_code
_entity_poly.pdbx_strand_id
1 'polypeptide(L)' 'MTDFVAALGLLLVIEGVVYCLFPDAIRRIGRMAEAMPDTSMRAGGLVAMIIGVGLVWLVRH' A
#
# COMPACT_ATOMS: atom_id res chain seq x y z
N MET A 1 3.58 4.41 -21.16
CA MET A 1 4.44 5.22 -20.26
C MET A 1 3.60 6.19 -19.44
N THR A 2 2.64 6.86 -20.06
CA THR A 2 1.59 7.65 -19.40
C THR A 2 0.79 6.87 -18.35
N ASP A 3 0.46 5.60 -18.59
CA ASP A 3 -0.32 4.79 -17.65
C ASP A 3 0.40 4.54 -16.32
N PHE A 4 1.73 4.38 -16.36
CA PHE A 4 2.54 4.20 -15.15
C PHE A 4 2.56 5.48 -14.32
N VAL A 5 2.74 6.63 -14.97
CA VAL A 5 2.72 7.95 -14.31
C VAL A 5 1.34 8.24 -13.73
N ALA A 6 0.27 7.89 -14.46
CA ALA A 6 -1.11 8.03 -13.96
C ALA A 6 -1.38 7.13 -12.76
N ALA A 7 -0.94 5.86 -12.79
CA ALA A 7 -1.08 4.93 -11.67
C ALA A 7 -0.31 5.42 -10.43
N LEU A 8 0.90 5.95 -10.62
CA LEU A 8 1.69 6.54 -9.54
C LEU A 8 1.02 7.79 -8.96
N GLY A 9 0.46 8.65 -9.82
CA GLY A 9 -0.33 9.82 -9.41
C GLY A 9 -1.56 9.42 -8.59
N LEU A 10 -2.29 8.39 -9.04
CA LEU A 10 -3.47 7.89 -8.33
C LEU A 10 -3.09 7.29 -6.97
N LEU A 11 -2.00 6.52 -6.89
CA LEU A 11 -1.45 6.01 -5.64
C LEU A 11 -1.20 7.14 -4.63
N LEU A 12 -0.55 8.23 -5.07
CA LEU A 12 -0.27 9.39 -4.22
C LEU A 12 -1.54 10.11 -3.75
N VAL A 13 -2.55 10.23 -4.62
CA VAL A 13 -3.85 10.81 -4.25
C VAL A 13 -4.52 9.95 -3.18
N ILE A 14 -4.55 8.64 -3.38
CA ILE A 14 -5.17 7.70 -2.41
C ILE A 14 -4.43 7.75 -1.08
N GLU A 15 -3.10 7.64 -1.09
CA GLU A 15 -2.27 7.77 0.11
C GLU A 15 -2.54 9.10 0.83
N GLY A 16 -2.50 10.23 0.10
CA GLY A 16 -2.75 11.56 0.68
C GLY A 16 -4.13 11.71 1.30
N VAL A 17 -5.18 11.16 0.68
CA VAL A 17 -6.54 11.15 1.23
C VAL A 17 -6.58 10.36 2.54
N VAL A 18 -5.93 9.20 2.60
CA VAL A 18 -5.88 8.39 3.84
C VAL A 18 -5.16 9.14 4.95
N TYR A 19 -4.02 9.78 4.67
CA TYR A 19 -3.30 10.60 5.66
C TYR A 19 -4.12 11.80 6.15
N CYS A 20 -4.89 12.44 5.27
CA CYS A 20 -5.67 13.62 5.58
C CYS A 20 -6.95 13.30 6.38
N LEU A 21 -7.71 12.29 5.95
CA LEU A 21 -8.99 11.94 6.57
C LEU A 21 -8.83 11.05 7.80
N PHE A 22 -7.82 10.17 7.83
CA PHE A 22 -7.68 9.15 8.87
C PHE A 22 -6.29 9.13 9.53
N PRO A 23 -5.80 10.26 10.06
CA PRO A 23 -4.45 10.34 10.63
C PRO A 23 -4.27 9.41 11.85
N ASP A 24 -5.32 9.16 12.62
CA ASP A 24 -5.27 8.26 13.77
C ASP A 24 -5.19 6.78 13.38
N ALA A 25 -5.78 6.40 12.25
CA ALA A 25 -5.65 5.05 11.72
C ALA A 25 -4.20 4.77 11.31
N ILE A 26 -3.57 5.71 10.59
CA ILE A 26 -2.14 5.64 10.23
C ILE A 26 -1.27 5.49 11.49
N ARG A 27 -1.47 6.35 12.50
CA ARG A 27 -0.71 6.29 13.76
C ARG A 27 -0.90 4.98 14.51
N ARG A 28 -2.09 4.40 14.47
CA ARG A 28 -2.36 3.08 15.07
C ARG A 28 -1.61 1.97 14.33
N ILE A 29 -1.65 1.99 13.00
CA ILE A 29 -0.94 1.01 12.17
C ILE A 29 0.58 1.10 12.42
N GLY A 30 1.14 2.32 12.50
CA GLY A 30 2.56 2.52 12.83
C GLY A 30 2.97 1.89 14.16
N ARG A 31 2.18 2.10 15.22
CA ARG A 31 2.45 1.45 16.53
C ARG A 31 2.33 -0.07 16.48
N MET A 32 1.38 -0.59 15.70
CA MET A 32 1.25 -2.04 15.50
C MET A 32 2.44 -2.60 14.71
N ALA A 33 2.96 -1.84 13.74
CA ALA A 33 4.12 -2.21 12.95
C ALA A 33 5.39 -2.28 13.80
N GLU A 34 5.59 -1.35 14.72
CA GLU A 34 6.73 -1.36 15.66
C GLU A 34 6.73 -2.57 16.60
N ALA A 35 5.55 -3.07 16.98
CA ALA A 35 5.40 -4.24 17.83
C ALA A 35 5.52 -5.57 17.08
N MET A 36 5.58 -5.55 15.74
CA MET A 36 5.56 -6.73 14.90
C MET A 36 6.99 -7.22 14.59
N PRO A 37 7.28 -8.53 14.67
CA PRO A 37 8.57 -9.05 14.27
C PRO A 37 8.86 -8.81 12.78
N ASP A 38 10.11 -8.48 12.44
CA ASP A 38 10.55 -8.19 11.06
C ASP A 38 10.13 -9.28 10.05
N THR A 39 10.20 -10.55 10.44
CA THR A 39 9.79 -11.67 9.59
C THR A 39 8.32 -11.58 9.19
N SER A 40 7.45 -11.18 10.11
CA SER A 40 6.01 -11.06 9.85
C SER A 40 5.70 -9.81 9.02
N MET A 41 6.41 -8.71 9.27
CA MET A 41 6.32 -7.50 8.44
C MET A 41 6.72 -7.77 6.98
N ARG A 42 7.83 -8.49 6.78
CA ARG A 42 8.31 -8.89 5.45
C ARG A 42 7.35 -9.85 4.76
N ALA A 43 6.78 -10.82 5.48
CA ALA A 43 5.78 -11.73 4.93
C ALA A 43 4.51 -10.98 4.49
N GLY A 44 4.00 -10.06 5.32
CA GLY A 44 2.86 -9.21 4.96
C GLY A 44 3.13 -8.36 3.72
N GLY A 45 4.31 -7.74 3.64
CA GLY A 45 4.74 -6.98 2.47
C GLY A 45 4.85 -7.83 1.19
N LEU A 46 5.37 -9.06 1.29
CA LEU A 46 5.44 -10.00 0.16
C LEU A 46 4.05 -10.39 -0.34
N VAL A 47 3.12 -10.69 0.57
CA VAL A 47 1.73 -11.02 0.21
C VAL A 47 1.06 -9.83 -0.47
N ALA A 48 1.20 -8.62 0.08
CA ALA A 48 0.66 -7.40 -0.52
C ALA A 48 1.23 -7.14 -1.92
N MET A 49 2.53 -7.36 -2.12
CA MET A 49 3.19 -7.23 -3.42
C MET A 49 2.63 -8.21 -4.44
N ILE A 50 2.49 -9.49 -4.08
CA ILE A 50 1.95 -10.54 -4.98
C ILE A 50 0.52 -10.19 -5.39
N ILE A 51 -0.32 -9.78 -4.43
CA ILE A 51 -1.71 -9.38 -4.70
C ILE A 51 -1.75 -8.16 -5.62
N GLY A 52 -0.92 -7.14 -5.35
CA GLY A 52 -0.86 -5.93 -6.17
C GLY A 52 -0.47 -6.23 -7.62
N VAL A 53 0.55 -7.06 -7.83
CA VAL A 53 0.96 -7.50 -9.17
C VAL A 53 -0.15 -8.31 -9.84
N GLY A 54 -0.80 -9.23 -9.11
CA GLY A 54 -1.92 -10.02 -9.63
C GLY A 54 -3.11 -9.17 -10.07
N LEU A 55 -3.47 -8.13 -9.30
CA LEU A 55 -4.53 -7.18 -9.66
C LEU A 55 -4.17 -6.37 -10.90
N VAL A 56 -2.96 -5.83 -10.98
CA VAL A 56 -2.50 -5.08 -12.17
C VAL A 56 -2.50 -5.98 -13.40
N TRP A 57 -2.09 -7.24 -13.26
CA TRP A 57 -2.13 -8.20 -14.35
C TRP A 57 -3.58 -8.50 -14.78
N LEU A 58 -4.49 -8.76 -13.85
CA LEU A 58 -5.90 -9.05 -14.14
C LEU A 58 -6.62 -7.88 -14.83
N VAL A 59 -6.35 -6.64 -14.43
CA VAL A 59 -7.01 -5.46 -15.02
C VAL A 59 -6.44 -5.14 -16.41
N ARG A 60 -5.18 -5.50 -16.66
CA ARG A 60 -4.48 -5.19 -17.91
C ARG A 60 -4.55 -6.32 -18.95
N HIS A 61 -5.01 -7.51 -18.56
CA HIS A 61 -5.22 -8.67 -19.43
C HIS A 61 -6.70 -8.82 -19.78
#